data_AF-A0A3Q2DP43-F1
#
_entry.id   AF-A0A3Q2DP43-F1
#
_cell.length_a   1.000
_cell.length_b   1.000
_cell.length_c   1.000
_cell.angle_alpha   90.00
_cell.angle_beta   90.00
_cell.angle_gamma   90.00
#
_symmetry.space_group_name_H-M   'P 1'
#
loop_
_entity.id
_entity.type
_entity.pdbx_description
1 polymer ?
#
loop_
_entity_poly.entity_id
_entity_poly.type
_entity_poly.pdbx_seq_one_letter_code
_entity_poly.pdbx_strand_id
1 'polypeptide(L)'
;MFFFYFYVRQVILRMLCHYGYDVERCFDCPYGNSSHDDDFHIKSNVSLSVQFCEVITVNWLKHLSGSVVRVLMDYVDHVTFCSKLKVVLMEQKQWSDICRLQENTRCLQHLCRLRIRRCLGRLRLRSPTFMSFLPLPERLKDFILYREYDLLPKQRSSY
;
A
#
# COMPACT_ATOMS: atom_id res chain seq x y z
N MET A 1 19.36 -5.76 14.78
CA MET A 1 18.66 -4.48 15.00
C MET A 1 18.01 -3.92 13.72
N PHE A 2 18.73 -3.80 12.59
CA PHE A 2 18.16 -3.31 11.31
C PHE A 2 17.01 -4.16 10.74
N PHE A 3 17.11 -5.49 10.80
CA PHE A 3 16.02 -6.39 10.37
C PHE A 3 14.75 -6.22 11.21
N PHE A 4 14.88 -6.00 12.53
CA PHE A 4 13.75 -5.79 13.43
C PHE A 4 13.05 -4.45 13.17
N TYR A 5 13.82 -3.38 12.93
CA TYR A 5 13.26 -2.07 12.59
C TYR A 5 12.56 -2.08 11.22
N PHE A 6 13.15 -2.74 10.22
CA PHE A 6 12.52 -2.96 8.92
C PHE A 6 11.24 -3.80 9.01
N TYR A 7 11.29 -4.88 9.78
CA TYR A 7 10.17 -5.80 10.01
C TYR A 7 8.99 -5.11 10.71
N VAL A 8 9.24 -4.41 11.82
CA VAL A 8 8.22 -3.64 12.54
C VAL A 8 7.59 -2.59 11.63
N ARG A 9 8.37 -1.96 10.73
CA ARG A 9 7.85 -0.98 9.78
C ARG A 9 6.97 -1.58 8.68
N GLN A 10 7.33 -2.73 8.11
CA GLN A 10 6.46 -3.41 7.14
C GLN A 10 5.17 -3.92 7.79
N VAL A 11 5.25 -4.43 9.02
CA VAL A 11 4.08 -4.87 9.79
C VAL A 11 3.16 -3.68 10.10
N ILE A 12 3.69 -2.55 10.58
CA ILE A 12 2.88 -1.35 10.83
C ILE A 12 2.26 -0.81 9.54
N LEU A 13 3.01 -0.79 8.43
CA LEU A 13 2.49 -0.35 7.14
C LEU A 13 1.35 -1.25 6.66
N ARG A 14 1.54 -2.58 6.69
CA ARG A 14 0.50 -3.55 6.35
C ARG A 14 -0.70 -3.43 7.29
N MET A 15 -0.46 -3.17 8.57
CA MET A 15 -1.51 -2.95 9.56
C MET A 15 -2.33 -1.69 9.25
N LEU A 16 -1.69 -0.56 8.92
CA LEU A 16 -2.37 0.66 8.52
C LEU A 16 -3.24 0.42 7.26
N CYS A 17 -2.68 -0.26 6.26
CA CYS A 17 -3.38 -0.60 5.01
C CYS A 17 -4.53 -1.58 5.25
N HIS A 18 -4.33 -2.59 6.11
CA HIS A 18 -5.35 -3.53 6.54
C HIS A 18 -6.55 -2.79 7.13
N TYR A 19 -6.27 -1.82 8.01
CA TYR A 19 -7.25 -1.00 8.69
C TYR A 19 -7.81 0.15 7.83
N GLY A 20 -7.59 0.14 6.50
CA GLY A 20 -8.23 1.06 5.55
C GLY A 20 -7.62 2.45 5.52
N TYR A 21 -6.30 2.55 5.68
CA TYR A 21 -5.55 3.68 5.16
C TYR A 21 -5.73 3.78 3.65
N ASP A 22 -5.97 4.99 3.14
CA ASP A 22 -6.20 5.24 1.71
C ASP A 22 -4.85 5.29 0.97
N VAL A 23 -4.40 4.13 0.52
CA VAL A 23 -3.10 3.97 -0.14
C VAL A 23 -3.05 4.65 -1.51
N GLU A 24 -4.20 4.82 -2.19
CA GLU A 24 -4.25 5.49 -3.49
C GLU A 24 -3.70 6.92 -3.39
N ARG A 25 -3.97 7.61 -2.27
CA ARG A 25 -3.44 8.95 -1.99
C ARG A 25 -1.92 9.02 -1.85
N CYS A 26 -1.23 7.91 -1.58
CA CYS A 26 0.24 7.92 -1.59
C CYS A 26 0.80 8.13 -2.99
N PHE A 27 0.04 7.82 -4.03
CA PHE A 27 0.47 7.93 -5.42
C PHE A 27 -0.21 9.09 -6.17
N ASP A 28 -1.09 9.83 -5.50
CA ASP A 28 -1.74 11.03 -6.02
C ASP A 28 -0.83 12.26 -5.81
N CYS A 29 0.22 12.33 -6.61
CA CYS A 29 1.15 13.45 -6.59
C CYS A 29 0.72 14.52 -7.62
N PRO A 30 0.52 15.79 -7.21
CA PRO A 30 0.04 16.85 -8.11
C PRO A 30 1.04 17.19 -9.21
N TYR A 31 2.33 16.92 -9.00
CA TYR A 31 3.38 17.10 -10.01
C TYR A 31 3.30 16.04 -11.12
N GLY A 32 2.77 14.85 -10.82
CA GLY A 32 2.72 13.74 -11.76
C GLY A 32 4.10 13.45 -12.37
N ASN A 33 4.18 13.43 -13.70
CA ASN A 33 5.44 13.20 -14.42
C ASN A 33 6.29 14.47 -14.63
N SER A 34 5.85 15.63 -14.13
CA SER A 34 6.58 16.90 -14.22
C SER A 34 7.79 16.91 -13.27
N SER A 35 8.75 17.79 -13.52
CA SER A 35 9.82 18.06 -12.55
C SER A 35 9.21 18.58 -11.24
N HIS A 36 9.74 18.08 -10.12
CA HIS A 36 9.52 18.71 -8.82
C HIS A 36 10.47 19.90 -8.73
N ASP A 37 10.19 20.96 -9.50
CA ASP A 37 10.89 22.22 -9.37
C ASP A 37 10.31 22.96 -8.15
N ASP A 38 11.19 23.52 -7.32
CA ASP A 38 10.84 24.19 -6.05
C ASP A 38 9.88 25.40 -6.21
N ASP A 39 9.54 25.79 -7.44
CA ASP A 39 8.73 26.97 -7.76
C ASP A 39 7.21 26.68 -7.85
N PHE A 40 6.79 25.41 -7.85
CA PHE A 40 5.36 25.05 -7.88
C PHE A 40 4.69 25.09 -6.50
N HIS A 41 5.37 25.63 -5.48
CA HIS A 41 4.80 25.83 -4.15
C HIS A 41 3.70 26.90 -4.10
N ILE A 42 3.48 27.69 -5.16
CA ILE A 42 2.61 28.89 -5.10
C ILE A 42 1.23 28.71 -5.78
N LYS A 43 0.98 27.66 -6.59
CA LYS A 43 -0.28 27.56 -7.36
C LYS A 43 -1.33 26.58 -6.85
N SER A 44 -1.05 25.82 -5.79
CA SER A 44 -2.01 24.85 -5.27
C SER A 44 -2.45 25.22 -3.86
N ASN A 45 -3.59 25.91 -3.75
CA ASN A 45 -4.38 26.01 -2.50
C ASN A 45 -4.98 24.65 -2.09
N VAL A 46 -4.23 23.57 -2.23
CA VAL A 46 -4.60 22.21 -1.86
C VAL A 46 -3.64 21.77 -0.79
N SER A 47 -4.01 22.07 0.46
CA SER A 47 -3.49 21.55 1.74
C SER A 47 -1.98 21.28 1.86
N LEU A 48 -1.37 21.76 2.94
CA LEU A 48 -0.05 21.33 3.45
C LEU A 48 0.06 19.81 3.79
N SER A 49 -0.58 18.92 3.03
CA SER A 49 -0.35 17.49 3.11
C SER A 49 1.05 17.20 2.55
N VAL A 50 1.95 16.83 3.44
CA VAL A 50 3.26 16.30 3.10
C VAL A 50 3.07 15.13 2.11
N GLN A 51 3.59 15.27 0.89
CA GLN A 51 3.43 14.28 -0.16
C GLN A 51 4.29 13.04 0.13
N PHE A 52 3.76 11.85 -0.16
CA PHE A 52 4.48 10.59 0.09
C PHE A 52 5.84 10.54 -0.65
N CYS A 53 5.89 11.00 -1.91
CA CYS A 53 7.13 11.07 -2.67
C CYS A 53 8.17 12.02 -2.06
N GLU A 54 7.75 13.07 -1.37
CA GLU A 54 8.67 13.98 -0.66
C GLU A 54 9.28 13.31 0.57
N VAL A 55 8.50 12.49 1.29
CA VAL A 55 8.97 11.80 2.50
C VAL A 55 9.83 10.59 2.17
N ILE A 56 9.37 9.72 1.27
CA ILE A 56 10.03 8.43 1.03
C ILE A 56 11.37 8.58 0.29
N THR A 57 11.60 9.71 -0.38
CA THR A 57 12.82 9.98 -1.16
C THR A 57 13.92 10.67 -0.36
N VAL A 58 13.67 11.10 0.88
CA VAL A 58 14.74 11.65 1.74
C VAL A 58 15.80 10.59 2.04
N ASN A 59 17.05 11.03 2.21
CA ASN A 59 18.22 10.15 2.20
C ASN A 59 18.15 8.96 3.19
N TRP A 60 17.63 9.21 4.41
CA TRP A 60 17.49 8.15 5.43
C TRP A 60 16.28 7.23 5.22
N LEU A 61 15.37 7.52 4.30
CA LEU A 61 14.23 6.66 3.93
C LEU A 61 14.35 6.07 2.51
N LYS A 62 15.21 6.65 1.66
CA LYS A 62 15.38 6.28 0.25
C LYS A 62 15.56 4.77 0.06
N HIS A 63 16.37 4.13 0.90
CA HIS A 63 16.65 2.69 0.85
C HIS A 63 15.44 1.79 1.17
N LEU A 64 14.38 2.34 1.76
CA LEU A 64 13.14 1.63 2.08
C LEU A 64 12.10 1.75 0.97
N SER A 65 12.25 2.73 0.08
CA SER A 65 11.26 3.11 -0.93
C SER A 65 10.76 1.92 -1.75
N GLY A 66 11.67 1.08 -2.28
CA GLY A 66 11.31 -0.09 -3.08
C GLY A 66 10.45 -1.08 -2.30
N SER A 67 10.84 -1.39 -1.07
CA SER A 67 10.09 -2.32 -0.23
C SER A 67 8.73 -1.78 0.20
N VAL A 68 8.63 -0.49 0.54
CA VAL A 68 7.39 0.17 0.94
C VAL A 68 6.42 0.23 -0.23
N VAL A 69 6.87 0.73 -1.39
CA VAL A 69 6.02 0.82 -2.59
C VAL A 69 5.55 -0.56 -3.02
N ARG A 70 6.41 -1.59 -2.97
CA ARG A 70 6.01 -2.97 -3.28
C ARG A 70 4.88 -3.48 -2.38
N VAL A 71 4.88 -3.13 -1.09
CA VAL A 71 3.80 -3.46 -0.15
C VAL A 71 2.56 -2.64 -0.44
N LEU A 72 2.68 -1.33 -0.67
CA LEU A 72 1.55 -0.46 -0.98
C LEU A 72 0.82 -0.91 -2.26
N MET A 73 1.57 -1.42 -3.23
CA MET A 73 1.07 -2.03 -4.46
C MET A 73 0.18 -3.27 -4.23
N ASP A 74 0.17 -3.89 -3.05
CA ASP A 74 -0.78 -4.96 -2.70
C ASP A 74 -2.18 -4.40 -2.34
N TYR A 75 -2.33 -3.09 -2.16
CA TYR A 75 -3.55 -2.43 -1.70
C TYR A 75 -4.14 -1.43 -2.70
N VAL A 76 -3.54 -1.33 -3.90
CA VAL A 76 -3.99 -0.47 -5.00
C VAL A 76 -4.13 -1.28 -6.28
N ASP A 77 -4.92 -0.76 -7.21
CA ASP A 77 -5.12 -1.35 -8.53
C ASP A 77 -3.96 -0.97 -9.48
N HIS A 78 -4.20 -0.02 -10.37
CA HIS A 78 -3.18 0.59 -11.22
C HIS A 78 -2.83 1.97 -10.66
N VAL A 79 -1.53 2.25 -10.55
CA VAL A 79 -1.02 3.52 -10.06
C VAL A 79 0.09 4.03 -10.95
N THR A 80 0.15 5.35 -11.12
CA THR A 80 1.22 6.04 -11.83
C THR A 80 2.16 6.68 -10.83
N PHE A 81 3.46 6.42 -10.95
CA PHE A 81 4.45 7.07 -10.09
C PHE A 81 4.83 8.45 -10.64
N CYS A 82 5.02 9.42 -9.75
CA CYS A 82 5.60 10.69 -10.14
C CYS A 82 7.07 10.56 -10.54
N SER A 83 7.57 11.54 -11.28
CA SER A 83 8.96 11.57 -11.79
C SER A 83 9.98 11.36 -10.66
N LYS A 84 9.83 12.08 -9.53
CA LYS A 84 10.71 12.01 -8.37
C LYS A 84 10.74 10.64 -7.71
N LEU A 85 9.56 10.03 -7.50
CA LEU A 85 9.46 8.69 -6.93
C LEU A 85 10.07 7.65 -7.88
N LYS A 86 9.83 7.78 -9.19
CA LYS A 86 10.34 6.86 -10.21
C LYS A 86 11.87 6.81 -10.21
N VAL A 87 12.55 7.96 -10.18
CA VAL A 87 14.02 8.04 -10.14
C VAL A 87 14.58 7.26 -8.95
N VAL A 88 14.01 7.45 -7.76
CA VAL A 88 14.46 6.75 -6.56
C VAL A 88 14.17 5.25 -6.62
N LEU A 89 13.01 4.86 -7.15
CA LEU A 89 12.62 3.46 -7.27
C LEU A 89 13.49 2.69 -8.27
N MET A 90 13.96 3.34 -9.35
CA MET A 90 14.87 2.72 -10.33
C MET A 90 16.20 2.25 -9.73
N GLU A 91 16.64 2.88 -8.64
CA GLU A 91 17.85 2.47 -7.91
C GLU A 91 17.62 1.30 -6.95
N GLN A 92 16.36 0.90 -6.71
CA GLN A 92 16.02 -0.13 -5.74
C GLN A 92 16.04 -1.53 -6.36
N LYS A 93 16.43 -2.53 -5.56
CA LYS A 93 16.44 -3.94 -5.99
C LYS A 93 15.07 -4.45 -6.44
N GLN A 94 13.99 -3.91 -5.86
CA GLN A 94 12.60 -4.29 -6.14
C GLN A 94 12.04 -3.63 -7.41
N TRP A 95 12.81 -2.80 -8.12
CA TRP A 95 12.33 -2.07 -9.30
C TRP A 95 11.73 -2.99 -10.37
N SER A 96 12.41 -4.09 -10.70
CA SER A 96 11.94 -5.05 -11.71
C SER A 96 10.59 -5.66 -11.35
N ASP A 97 10.38 -6.02 -10.09
CA ASP A 97 9.11 -6.55 -9.61
C ASP A 97 8.01 -5.48 -9.58
N ILE A 98 8.35 -4.23 -9.25
CA ILE A 98 7.43 -3.09 -9.31
C ILE A 98 6.98 -2.84 -10.75
N CYS A 99 7.91 -2.81 -11.72
CA CYS A 99 7.60 -2.66 -13.14
C CYS A 99 6.67 -3.79 -13.63
N ARG A 100 6.98 -5.05 -13.28
CA ARG A 100 6.12 -6.20 -13.62
C ARG A 100 4.69 -6.02 -13.12
N LEU A 101 4.51 -5.49 -11.92
CA LEU A 101 3.18 -5.25 -11.35
C LEU A 101 2.46 -4.03 -11.93
N GLN A 102 3.19 -3.12 -12.57
CA GLN A 102 2.65 -1.92 -13.22
C GLN A 102 2.29 -2.18 -14.68
N GLU A 103 3.11 -2.96 -15.39
CA GLU A 103 2.93 -3.30 -16.81
C GLU A 103 1.86 -4.38 -17.03
N ASN A 104 1.70 -5.31 -16.09
CA ASN A 104 0.69 -6.35 -16.19
C ASN A 104 -0.62 -5.90 -15.53
N THR A 105 -1.74 -6.17 -16.19
CA THR A 105 -3.05 -6.11 -15.54
C THR A 105 -3.05 -7.02 -14.32
N ARG A 106 -3.43 -6.50 -13.15
CA ARG A 106 -3.51 -7.31 -11.94
C ARG A 106 -4.51 -8.45 -12.12
N CYS A 107 -4.25 -9.58 -11.46
CA CYS A 107 -5.15 -10.72 -11.54
C CYS A 107 -6.55 -10.33 -11.06
N LEU A 108 -7.58 -10.90 -11.67
CA LEU A 108 -8.98 -10.63 -11.30
C LEU A 108 -9.23 -10.85 -9.81
N GLN A 109 -8.57 -11.84 -9.22
CA GLN A 109 -8.63 -12.13 -7.79
C GLN A 109 -8.22 -10.93 -6.92
N HIS A 110 -7.14 -10.23 -7.30
CA HIS A 110 -6.67 -9.00 -6.63
C HIS A 110 -7.66 -7.86 -6.83
N LEU A 111 -8.13 -7.63 -8.05
CA LEU A 111 -9.12 -6.59 -8.35
C LEU A 111 -10.43 -6.80 -7.57
N CYS A 112 -10.91 -8.04 -7.49
CA CYS A 112 -12.05 -8.42 -6.67
C CYS A 112 -11.81 -8.15 -5.19
N ARG A 113 -10.61 -8.47 -4.65
CA ARG A 113 -10.24 -8.16 -3.26
C ARG A 113 -10.39 -6.68 -2.98
N LEU A 114 -9.81 -5.83 -3.83
CA LEU A 114 -9.86 -4.38 -3.68
C LEU A 114 -11.30 -3.86 -3.75
N ARG A 115 -12.08 -4.33 -4.72
CA ARG A 115 -13.48 -3.91 -4.90
C ARG A 115 -14.33 -4.28 -3.68
N ILE A 116 -14.22 -5.51 -3.18
CA ILE A 116 -14.94 -5.96 -1.99
C ILE A 116 -14.56 -5.11 -0.78
N ARG A 117 -13.27 -4.87 -0.56
CA ARG A 117 -12.79 -4.00 0.55
C ARG A 117 -13.34 -2.58 0.45
N ARG A 118 -13.40 -2.02 -0.76
CA ARG A 118 -13.99 -0.69 -0.99
C ARG A 118 -15.49 -0.66 -0.67
N CYS A 119 -16.24 -1.71 -1.03
CA CYS A 119 -17.67 -1.84 -0.71
C CYS A 119 -17.95 -2.06 0.79
N LEU A 120 -17.09 -2.82 1.48
CA LEU A 120 -17.18 -2.99 2.93
C LEU A 120 -16.83 -1.68 3.65
N GLY A 121 -15.87 -0.93 3.14
CA GLY A 121 -15.40 0.30 3.75
C GLY A 121 -14.65 0.05 5.07
N ARG A 122 -14.05 1.13 5.59
CA ARG A 122 -13.08 1.04 6.68
C ARG A 122 -13.66 0.42 7.95
N LEU A 123 -14.80 0.91 8.42
CA LEU A 123 -15.39 0.53 9.71
C LEU A 123 -15.78 -0.96 9.75
N ARG A 124 -16.34 -1.49 8.66
CA ARG A 124 -16.77 -2.90 8.58
C ARG A 124 -15.57 -3.84 8.50
N LEU A 125 -14.50 -3.44 7.78
CA LEU A 125 -13.26 -4.21 7.73
C LEU A 125 -12.57 -4.31 9.10
N ARG A 126 -12.73 -3.30 9.98
CA ARG A 126 -12.18 -3.34 11.35
C ARG A 126 -13.03 -4.12 12.34
N SER A 127 -14.30 -4.40 12.03
CA SER A 127 -15.25 -5.02 12.96
C SER A 127 -15.25 -6.54 12.80
N PRO A 128 -14.72 -7.31 13.79
CA PRO A 128 -14.72 -8.77 13.72
C PRO A 128 -16.15 -9.33 13.69
N THR A 129 -17.05 -8.68 14.44
CA THR A 129 -18.47 -9.00 14.51
C THR A 129 -19.15 -8.85 13.16
N PHE A 130 -18.91 -7.75 12.44
CA PHE A 130 -19.49 -7.60 11.10
C PHE A 130 -18.94 -8.65 10.13
N MET A 131 -17.63 -8.91 10.20
CA MET A 131 -16.97 -9.85 9.31
C MET A 131 -17.44 -11.30 9.53
N SER A 132 -17.79 -11.69 10.76
CA SER A 132 -18.33 -13.03 11.03
C SER A 132 -19.71 -13.24 10.40
N PHE A 133 -20.55 -12.20 10.33
CA PHE A 133 -21.89 -12.26 9.71
C PHE A 133 -21.91 -12.21 8.18
N LEU A 134 -20.79 -11.91 7.52
CA LEU A 134 -20.74 -11.95 6.06
C LEU A 134 -20.97 -13.39 5.57
N PRO A 135 -21.89 -13.61 4.60
CA PRO A 135 -22.18 -14.92 4.02
C PRO A 135 -21.07 -15.33 3.03
N LEU A 136 -19.83 -15.33 3.50
CA LEU A 136 -18.62 -15.67 2.75
C LEU A 136 -17.89 -16.82 3.45
N PRO A 137 -17.23 -17.73 2.71
CA PRO A 137 -16.38 -18.75 3.32
C PRO A 137 -15.23 -18.13 4.13
N GLU A 138 -14.80 -18.78 5.22
CA GLU A 138 -13.71 -18.28 6.08
C GLU A 138 -12.42 -17.98 5.31
N ARG A 139 -12.06 -18.84 4.34
CA ARG A 139 -10.88 -18.59 3.49
C ARG A 139 -10.98 -17.29 2.69
N LEU A 140 -12.19 -16.90 2.27
CA LEU A 140 -12.41 -15.66 1.54
C LEU A 140 -12.39 -14.46 2.48
N LYS A 141 -12.90 -14.60 3.72
CA LYS A 141 -12.76 -13.57 4.76
C LYS A 141 -11.28 -13.32 5.07
N ASP A 142 -10.49 -14.37 5.28
CA ASP A 142 -9.05 -14.28 5.50
C ASP A 142 -8.32 -13.60 4.33
N PHE A 143 -8.68 -13.97 3.10
CA PHE A 143 -8.16 -13.38 1.87
C PHE A 143 -8.49 -11.88 1.79
N ILE A 144 -9.72 -11.46 2.10
CA ILE A 144 -10.13 -10.04 2.12
C ILE A 144 -9.38 -9.25 3.20
N LEU A 145 -9.07 -9.89 4.31
CA LEU A 145 -8.33 -9.34 5.43
C LEU A 145 -6.81 -9.46 5.29
N TYR A 146 -6.26 -9.93 4.16
CA TYR A 146 -4.80 -10.10 4.02
C TYR A 146 -4.16 -10.97 5.11
N ARG A 147 -4.91 -11.89 5.74
CA ARG A 147 -4.40 -12.73 6.84
C ARG A 147 -3.30 -13.70 6.42
N GLU A 148 -3.11 -13.92 5.12
CA GLU A 148 -1.96 -14.65 4.59
C GLU A 148 -0.61 -13.96 4.89
N TYR A 149 -0.62 -12.65 5.18
CA TYR A 149 0.56 -11.89 5.57
C TYR A 149 0.66 -11.72 7.10
N ASP A 150 -0.33 -12.20 7.86
CA ASP A 150 -0.25 -12.22 9.31
C ASP A 150 0.71 -13.34 9.71
N LEU A 151 1.89 -12.95 10.20
CA LEU A 151 2.96 -13.87 10.59
C LEU A 151 2.68 -14.61 11.91
N LEU A 152 1.47 -14.45 12.46
CA LEU A 152 1.01 -15.24 13.61
C LEU A 152 0.49 -16.58 13.08
N PRO A 153 1.08 -17.71 13.50
CA PRO A 153 0.53 -19.01 13.17
C PRO A 153 -0.92 -19.06 13.63
N LYS A 154 -1.86 -19.34 12.71
CA LYS A 154 -3.21 -19.74 13.08
C LYS A 154 -3.07 -20.96 14.00
N GLN A 155 -3.26 -20.76 15.30
CA GLN A 155 -3.66 -21.88 16.14
C GLN A 155 -5.02 -22.33 15.59
N ARG A 156 -4.98 -23.40 14.80
CA ARG A 156 -6.17 -24.14 14.40
C ARG A 156 -6.79 -24.65 15.69
N SER A 157 -7.80 -23.94 16.19
CA SER A 157 -8.70 -24.51 17.17
C SER A 157 -9.53 -25.54 16.40
N SER A 158 -9.08 -26.79 16.45
CA SER A 158 -9.89 -27.95 16.11
C SER A 158 -10.96 -28.07 17.19
N TYR A 159 -12.22 -27.98 16.77
CA TYR A 159 -13.35 -28.61 17.44
C TYR A 159 -14.00 -29.56 16.44
#